data_AF-A0A4U0VMT1-F1
#
_entry.id   AF-A0A4U0VMT1-F1
#
_cell.length_a   1.000
_cell.length_b   1.000
_cell.length_c   1.000
_cell.angle_alpha   90.00
_cell.angle_beta   90.00
_cell.angle_gamma   90.00
#
_symmetry.space_group_name_H-M   'P 1'
#
loop_
_entity.id
_entity.type
_entity.pdbx_description
1 polymer ?
#
loop_
_entity_poly.entity_id
_entity_poly.type
_entity_poly.pdbx_seq_one_letter_code
_entity_poly.pdbx_strand_id
1 'polypeptide(L)'
;MTLSGLDERLLREDCTAVITLESLATLSHPQLAIAAARDDLEIFSVPLGSSTLSLSDVDKATPTSLLLTPFNDQLRDEDLAQRAARRFWQLASDHQQRLKTEPPDPGDGRTQSQSSESGAVTMHIEHAFLECPSHDPLSAVDLELQVEGGKLSIYQQGQFLCSVRASHIKRVSYIAGEDDGGDRVDYSLCIDTKQVKLPNGQSLEPQCRLLLALGMLDNTDSCFSSPAEPSTRPIQTDATTLSARPQLPSTPTPPTGPYRYLSRKRADVEWTAGFWARLYALLQAIGPRVAFDFPQFTREEIFILAFLSEPTSLPQLPKDPLPTTPKHAPVARLGLEHIYHRNARLIGKIIDARDAFIGACDLLIKHELKNRLGDRTNKDPVSRLIQLVQTLRDDPSSRLTYFAEPAEPGQSRPINSSRFSERMIGKGPSRRFDRELEDIVEYEWVLLRDQEFWKKMP
;
A
#
# COMPACT_ATOMS: atom_id res chain seq x y z
N MET A 1 10.52 -30.47 -31.75
CA MET A 1 11.40 -29.34 -32.10
C MET A 1 12.68 -29.52 -31.31
N THR A 2 13.83 -29.61 -31.99
CA THR A 2 15.13 -29.63 -31.34
C THR A 2 15.47 -28.20 -30.91
N LEU A 3 15.67 -27.98 -29.61
CA LEU A 3 16.12 -26.70 -29.07
C LEU A 3 17.47 -26.35 -29.71
N SER A 4 17.65 -25.09 -30.11
CA SER A 4 18.95 -24.65 -30.60
C SER A 4 19.98 -24.73 -29.47
N GLY A 5 21.26 -24.86 -29.83
CA GLY A 5 22.34 -24.86 -28.83
C GLY A 5 22.39 -23.57 -28.01
N LEU A 6 21.82 -22.46 -28.51
CA LEU A 6 21.66 -21.22 -27.75
C LEU A 6 20.49 -21.32 -26.75
N ASP A 7 19.39 -21.95 -27.15
CA ASP A 7 18.21 -22.13 -26.29
C ASP A 7 18.53 -22.98 -25.05
N GLU A 8 19.23 -24.10 -25.24
CA GLU A 8 19.65 -24.95 -24.13
C GLU A 8 20.62 -24.24 -23.18
N ARG A 9 21.46 -23.34 -23.70
CA ARG A 9 22.43 -22.59 -22.90
C ARG A 9 21.76 -21.46 -22.13
N LEU A 10 20.82 -20.73 -22.72
CA LEU A 10 20.05 -19.69 -22.02
C LEU A 10 19.12 -20.27 -20.95
N LEU A 11 18.51 -21.43 -21.20
CA LEU A 11 17.67 -22.13 -20.21
C LEU A 11 18.49 -22.73 -19.05
N ARG A 12 19.79 -22.95 -19.25
CA ARG A 12 20.74 -23.38 -18.20
C ARG A 12 21.48 -22.21 -17.55
N GLU A 13 21.06 -20.97 -17.83
CA GLU A 13 21.68 -19.75 -17.30
C GLU A 13 23.19 -19.65 -17.64
N ASP A 14 23.61 -20.21 -18.78
CA ASP A 14 24.99 -20.10 -19.24
C ASP A 14 25.27 -18.68 -19.76
N CYS A 15 25.72 -17.82 -18.86
CA CYS A 15 26.08 -16.43 -19.12
C CYS A 15 27.24 -16.27 -20.12
N THR A 16 27.91 -17.36 -20.54
CA THR A 16 28.99 -17.31 -21.54
C THR A 16 28.50 -17.55 -22.97
N ALA A 17 27.22 -17.87 -23.17
CA ALA A 17 26.66 -18.08 -24.50
C ALA A 17 26.68 -16.77 -25.30
N VAL A 18 27.25 -16.75 -26.50
CA VAL A 18 27.32 -15.52 -27.31
C VAL A 18 25.94 -15.22 -27.89
N ILE A 19 25.37 -14.06 -27.56
CA ILE A 19 24.09 -13.57 -28.10
C ILE A 19 24.41 -12.52 -29.17
N THR A 20 24.03 -12.78 -30.42
CA THR A 20 24.14 -11.85 -31.54
C THR A 20 22.83 -11.11 -31.77
N LEU A 21 22.87 -9.94 -32.44
CA LEU A 21 21.67 -9.20 -32.85
C LEU A 21 20.69 -10.06 -33.68
N GLU A 22 21.20 -10.91 -34.56
CA GLU A 22 20.38 -11.86 -35.33
C GLU A 22 19.72 -12.91 -34.43
N SER A 23 20.39 -13.35 -33.36
CA SER A 23 19.82 -14.31 -32.41
C SER A 23 18.73 -13.69 -31.53
N LEU A 24 18.85 -12.41 -31.14
CA LEU A 24 17.84 -11.69 -30.33
C LEU A 24 16.46 -11.70 -30.99
N ALA A 25 16.41 -11.51 -32.31
CA ALA A 25 15.16 -11.53 -33.08
C ALA A 25 14.47 -12.91 -33.10
N THR A 26 15.20 -13.97 -32.73
CA THR A 26 14.70 -15.36 -32.71
C THR A 26 14.41 -15.88 -31.30
N LEU A 27 14.72 -15.12 -30.25
CA LEU A 27 14.52 -15.52 -28.86
C LEU A 27 13.04 -15.41 -28.46
N SER A 28 12.58 -16.37 -27.64
CA SER A 28 11.27 -16.29 -26.98
C SER A 28 11.27 -15.23 -25.85
N HIS A 29 10.08 -14.79 -25.43
CA HIS A 29 9.91 -13.76 -24.39
C HIS A 29 10.70 -14.02 -23.09
N PRO A 30 10.75 -15.25 -22.52
CA PRO A 30 11.57 -15.52 -21.34
C PRO A 30 13.08 -15.44 -21.62
N GLN A 31 13.51 -15.82 -22.83
CA GLN A 31 14.91 -15.78 -23.23
C GLN A 31 15.38 -14.34 -23.47
N LEU A 32 14.49 -13.47 -23.99
CA LEU A 32 14.75 -12.04 -24.08
C LEU A 32 14.89 -11.40 -22.70
N ALA A 33 14.10 -11.82 -21.71
CA ALA A 33 14.24 -11.37 -20.33
C ALA A 33 15.57 -11.81 -19.69
N ILE A 34 16.02 -13.05 -19.96
CA ILE A 34 17.33 -13.56 -19.52
C ILE A 34 18.48 -12.83 -20.25
N ALA A 35 18.34 -12.61 -21.56
CA ALA A 35 19.32 -11.89 -22.36
C ALA A 35 19.46 -10.44 -21.87
N ALA A 36 18.35 -9.72 -21.68
CA ALA A 36 18.32 -8.33 -21.23
C ALA A 36 18.93 -8.10 -19.84
N ALA A 37 19.09 -9.17 -19.04
CA ALA A 37 19.76 -9.13 -17.75
C ALA A 37 21.29 -9.30 -17.84
N ARG A 38 21.87 -9.40 -19.04
CA ARG A 38 23.31 -9.56 -19.23
C ARG A 38 24.03 -8.25 -19.49
N ASP A 39 25.04 -8.01 -18.67
CA ASP A 39 25.89 -6.81 -18.72
C ASP A 39 26.71 -6.68 -20.02
N ASP A 40 26.92 -7.76 -20.79
CA ASP A 40 27.71 -7.76 -22.03
C ASP A 40 26.94 -7.28 -23.27
N LEU A 41 25.60 -7.16 -23.17
CA LEU A 41 24.75 -6.66 -24.26
C LEU A 41 24.64 -5.13 -24.32
N GLU A 42 25.12 -4.39 -23.32
CA GLU A 42 25.06 -2.92 -23.28
C GLU A 42 25.93 -2.24 -24.36
N ILE A 43 26.77 -2.99 -25.09
CA ILE A 43 27.76 -2.46 -26.06
C ILE A 43 27.21 -2.37 -27.50
N PHE A 44 25.94 -2.67 -27.76
CA PHE A 44 25.36 -2.45 -29.10
C PHE A 44 25.05 -0.96 -29.34
N SER A 45 26.09 -0.22 -29.71
CA SER A 45 25.98 1.16 -30.19
C SER A 45 25.50 1.16 -31.65
N VAL A 46 24.22 1.48 -31.85
CA VAL A 46 23.66 1.76 -33.18
C VAL A 46 23.90 3.24 -33.51
N PRO A 47 24.37 3.61 -34.72
CA PRO A 47 24.58 5.01 -35.09
C PRO A 47 23.23 5.73 -35.24
N LEU A 48 23.06 6.87 -34.57
CA LEU A 48 21.86 7.70 -34.64
C LEU A 48 21.66 8.32 -36.03
N GLY A 49 20.55 7.95 -36.68
CA GLY A 49 19.92 8.71 -37.76
C GLY A 49 18.86 9.65 -37.19
N SER A 50 18.88 10.90 -37.66
CA SER A 50 18.06 12.03 -37.23
C SER A 50 16.55 11.89 -37.51
N SER A 51 15.70 12.22 -36.53
CA SER A 51 14.36 12.78 -36.75
C SER A 51 13.85 13.52 -35.50
N THR A 52 13.38 14.75 -35.70
CA THR A 52 12.79 15.65 -34.70
C THR A 52 11.26 15.56 -34.72
N LEU A 53 10.62 15.30 -33.56
CA LEU A 53 9.18 15.50 -33.33
C LEU A 53 8.88 15.85 -31.85
N SER A 54 7.71 16.47 -31.64
CA SER A 54 7.32 17.36 -30.52
C SER A 54 7.29 16.76 -29.11
N LEU A 55 7.84 17.50 -28.13
CA LEU A 55 7.98 17.17 -26.70
C LEU A 55 6.70 17.36 -25.85
N SER A 56 5.63 17.94 -26.39
CA SER A 56 4.55 18.55 -25.59
C SER A 56 3.69 17.59 -24.75
N ASP A 57 3.69 16.29 -25.06
CA ASP A 57 2.88 15.30 -24.34
C ASP A 57 3.68 14.49 -23.29
N VAL A 58 5.00 14.49 -23.38
CA VAL A 58 5.90 13.73 -22.47
C VAL A 58 6.05 14.43 -21.12
N ASP A 59 5.94 15.76 -21.10
CA ASP A 59 6.09 16.55 -19.86
C ASP A 59 4.93 16.41 -18.87
N LYS A 60 3.81 15.80 -19.28
CA LYS A 60 2.63 15.56 -18.43
C LYS A 60 2.54 14.13 -17.90
N ALA A 61 3.45 13.24 -18.31
CA ALA A 61 3.42 11.82 -17.97
C ALA A 61 4.16 11.53 -16.65
N THR A 62 3.55 10.74 -15.76
CA THR A 62 4.21 10.23 -14.55
C THR A 62 5.24 9.14 -14.91
N PRO A 63 6.28 8.91 -14.10
CA PRO A 63 7.25 7.83 -14.32
C PRO A 63 6.63 6.44 -14.55
N THR A 64 5.54 6.15 -13.83
CA THR A 64 4.75 4.92 -13.98
C THR A 64 4.03 4.88 -15.33
N SER A 65 3.46 5.99 -15.79
CA SER A 65 2.83 6.04 -17.11
C SER A 65 3.83 5.86 -18.25
N LEU A 66 5.09 6.29 -18.08
CA LEU A 66 6.18 6.09 -19.04
C LEU A 66 6.67 4.63 -19.09
N LEU A 67 6.69 3.94 -17.94
CA LEU A 67 7.02 2.52 -17.84
C LEU A 67 5.93 1.60 -18.43
N LEU A 68 4.67 2.05 -18.42
CA LEU A 68 3.52 1.30 -18.94
C LEU A 68 3.18 1.63 -20.41
N THR A 69 3.88 2.60 -21.02
CA THR A 69 3.67 2.99 -22.41
C THR A 69 3.92 1.90 -23.48
N PRO A 70 4.77 0.86 -23.28
CA PRO A 70 4.87 -0.26 -24.23
C PRO A 70 3.54 -1.02 -24.43
N PHE A 71 2.54 -0.77 -23.59
CA PHE A 71 1.23 -1.40 -23.59
C PHE A 71 0.12 -0.49 -24.15
N ASN A 72 0.48 0.61 -24.82
CA ASN A 72 -0.45 1.50 -25.54
C ASN A 72 -0.18 1.45 -27.05
N ASP A 73 -1.12 0.88 -27.82
CA ASP A 73 -1.01 0.60 -29.26
C ASP A 73 -0.77 1.83 -30.17
N GLN A 74 -0.89 3.04 -29.62
CA GLN A 74 -0.78 4.30 -30.37
C GLN A 74 0.65 4.86 -30.49
N LEU A 75 1.65 4.28 -29.81
CA LEU A 75 3.03 4.80 -29.80
C LEU A 75 4.01 3.74 -30.32
N ARG A 76 4.11 3.66 -31.65
CA ARG A 76 4.91 2.66 -32.41
C ARG A 76 6.35 3.07 -32.73
N ASP A 77 6.96 3.96 -31.96
CA ASP A 77 8.37 4.32 -32.20
C ASP A 77 9.32 3.56 -31.29
N GLU A 78 10.31 2.92 -31.92
CA GLU A 78 11.43 2.25 -31.28
C GLU A 78 12.17 3.22 -30.36
N ASP A 79 12.52 2.71 -29.18
CA ASP A 79 13.33 3.36 -28.13
C ASP A 79 12.59 4.22 -27.09
N LEU A 80 11.35 3.82 -26.78
CA LEU A 80 10.58 4.40 -25.68
C LEU A 80 11.13 4.04 -24.29
N ALA A 81 11.74 2.86 -24.14
CA ALA A 81 12.36 2.41 -22.91
C ALA A 81 13.58 3.27 -22.53
N GLN A 82 14.44 3.64 -23.48
CA GLN A 82 15.54 4.56 -23.21
C GLN A 82 15.04 5.97 -22.87
N ARG A 83 13.96 6.44 -23.50
CA ARG A 83 13.37 7.75 -23.15
C ARG A 83 12.78 7.75 -21.74
N ALA A 84 12.08 6.69 -21.35
CA ALA A 84 11.56 6.50 -19.99
C ALA A 84 12.71 6.43 -18.97
N ALA A 85 13.77 5.67 -19.27
CA ALA A 85 14.96 5.57 -18.42
C ALA A 85 15.68 6.91 -18.26
N ARG A 86 15.88 7.67 -19.35
CA ARG A 86 16.47 9.02 -19.30
C ARG A 86 15.62 9.99 -18.49
N ARG A 87 14.29 9.96 -18.65
CA ARG A 87 13.38 10.84 -17.89
C ARG A 87 13.35 10.48 -16.41
N PHE A 88 13.35 9.19 -16.08
CA PHE A 88 13.43 8.74 -14.69
C PHE A 88 14.74 9.21 -14.03
N TRP A 89 15.86 9.05 -14.73
CA TRP A 89 17.17 9.49 -14.25
C TRP A 89 17.24 11.01 -14.05
N GLN A 90 16.61 11.77 -14.95
CA GLN A 90 16.52 13.23 -14.84
C GLN A 90 15.67 13.68 -13.64
N LEU A 91 14.49 13.08 -13.44
CA LEU A 91 13.63 13.39 -12.29
C LEU A 91 14.30 13.04 -10.95
N ALA A 92 15.01 11.91 -10.90
CA ALA A 92 15.79 11.52 -9.72
C ALA A 92 16.93 12.53 -9.44
N SER A 93 17.61 12.99 -10.49
CA SER A 93 18.68 14.00 -10.36
C SER A 93 18.15 15.36 -9.90
N ASP A 94 17.02 15.82 -10.45
CA ASP A 94 16.40 17.10 -10.07
C ASP A 94 15.92 17.09 -8.61
N HIS A 95 15.32 15.98 -8.16
CA HIS A 95 14.91 15.81 -6.77
C HIS A 95 16.11 15.85 -5.82
N GLN A 96 17.22 15.19 -6.19
CA GLN A 96 18.46 15.24 -5.40
C GLN A 96 19.13 16.62 -5.40
N GLN A 97 18.99 17.42 -6.46
CA GLN A 97 19.49 18.79 -6.46
C GLN A 97 18.67 19.69 -5.55
N ARG A 98 17.33 19.55 -5.53
CA ARG A 98 16.46 20.32 -4.61
C ARG A 98 16.83 20.12 -3.14
N LEU A 99 17.10 18.88 -2.75
CA LEU A 99 17.55 18.52 -1.40
C LEU A 99 18.93 19.10 -1.03
N LYS A 100 19.75 19.48 -2.01
CA LYS A 100 21.06 20.13 -1.78
C LYS A 100 20.98 21.65 -1.76
N THR A 101 19.94 22.24 -2.34
CA THR A 101 19.80 23.70 -2.47
C THR A 101 18.91 24.33 -1.40
N GLU A 102 18.24 23.55 -0.54
CA GLU A 102 17.60 24.11 0.65
C GLU A 102 18.67 24.62 1.64
N PRO A 103 18.76 25.94 1.89
CA PRO A 103 19.70 26.46 2.86
C PRO A 103 19.24 26.10 4.28
N PRO A 104 20.18 25.87 5.22
CA PRO A 104 19.83 25.72 6.63
C PRO A 104 19.20 27.01 7.13
N ASP A 105 18.07 26.87 7.83
CA ASP A 105 17.29 27.95 8.39
C ASP A 105 18.17 28.86 9.28
N PRO A 106 18.35 30.14 8.95
CA PRO A 106 19.17 31.04 9.74
C PRO A 106 18.41 31.45 11.00
N GLY A 107 18.87 30.97 12.15
CA GLY A 107 18.35 31.34 13.46
C GLY A 107 18.40 32.86 13.69
N ASP A 108 17.26 33.44 14.04
CA ASP A 108 17.15 34.83 14.43
C ASP A 108 17.38 34.98 15.94
N GLY A 109 18.52 35.59 16.27
CA GLY A 109 18.75 36.19 17.57
C GLY A 109 17.96 37.49 17.70
N ARG A 110 17.14 37.60 18.75
CA ARG A 110 16.58 38.87 19.21
C ARG A 110 16.65 39.03 20.72
N THR A 111 16.99 40.25 21.08
CA THR A 111 17.27 40.82 22.40
C THR A 111 16.08 40.67 23.37
N GLN A 112 16.41 40.20 24.57
CA GLN A 112 15.50 39.98 25.69
C GLN A 112 14.81 41.26 26.17
N SER A 113 13.47 41.25 26.13
CA SER A 113 12.62 41.95 27.09
C SER A 113 11.86 40.84 27.83
N GLN A 114 12.12 40.66 29.12
CA GLN A 114 11.48 39.63 29.94
C GLN A 114 9.99 39.92 30.12
N SER A 115 9.17 39.47 29.17
CA SER A 115 7.79 39.06 29.44
C SER A 115 7.81 37.56 29.60
N SER A 116 7.28 37.04 30.71
CA SER A 116 7.18 35.61 31.00
C SER A 116 6.55 34.87 29.82
N GLU A 117 7.38 34.23 28.97
CA GLU A 117 6.93 33.44 27.84
C GLU A 117 6.16 32.24 28.40
N SER A 118 4.84 32.32 28.34
CA SER A 118 3.96 31.17 28.48
C SER A 118 4.22 30.28 27.26
N GLY A 119 5.20 29.38 27.36
CA GLY A 119 5.57 28.46 26.29
C GLY A 119 4.35 27.66 25.82
N ALA A 120 3.89 27.90 24.61
CA ALA A 120 2.87 27.08 23.97
C ALA A 120 3.47 25.69 23.70
N VAL A 121 2.74 24.65 24.09
CA VAL A 121 3.12 23.26 23.79
C VAL A 121 2.35 22.81 22.56
N THR A 122 3.07 22.38 21.53
CA THR A 122 2.50 21.86 20.28
C THR A 122 2.68 20.35 20.20
N MET A 123 1.64 19.63 19.81
CA MET A 123 1.64 18.16 19.65
C MET A 123 0.90 17.78 18.36
N HIS A 124 1.44 16.83 17.61
CA HIS A 124 0.78 16.27 16.43
C HIS A 124 -0.07 15.05 16.78
N ILE A 125 -1.25 14.95 16.16
CA ILE A 125 -2.22 13.87 16.36
C ILE A 125 -2.72 13.37 15.01
N GLU A 126 -2.85 12.05 14.86
CA GLU A 126 -3.29 11.45 13.60
C GLU A 126 -4.78 11.69 13.31
N HIS A 127 -5.64 11.59 14.34
CA HIS A 127 -7.09 11.70 14.15
C HIS A 127 -7.80 12.33 15.35
N ALA A 128 -8.83 13.14 15.08
CA ALA A 128 -9.78 13.59 16.11
C ALA A 128 -11.23 13.44 15.65
N PHE A 129 -12.10 13.22 16.64
CA PHE A 129 -13.53 13.11 16.48
C PHE A 129 -14.22 14.01 17.50
N LEU A 130 -15.10 14.89 17.04
CA LEU A 130 -15.90 15.78 17.88
C LEU A 130 -17.38 15.39 17.79
N GLU A 131 -17.89 14.82 18.88
CA GLU A 131 -19.30 14.50 19.05
C GLU A 131 -20.03 15.65 19.74
N CYS A 132 -21.12 16.11 19.13
CA CYS A 132 -22.03 17.07 19.72
C CYS A 132 -23.48 16.60 19.48
N PRO A 133 -24.34 16.47 20.50
CA PRO A 133 -25.71 15.95 20.32
C PRO A 133 -26.58 16.73 19.33
N SER A 134 -26.23 17.99 19.06
CA SER A 134 -27.01 18.91 18.22
C SER A 134 -26.45 19.08 16.81
N HIS A 135 -25.32 18.44 16.47
CA HIS A 135 -24.62 18.63 15.19
C HIS A 135 -24.08 17.29 14.68
N ASP A 136 -23.90 17.18 13.36
CA ASP A 136 -23.22 16.02 12.80
C ASP A 136 -21.78 15.93 13.34
N PRO A 137 -21.29 14.71 13.61
CA PRO A 137 -19.95 14.53 14.12
C PRO A 137 -18.90 15.08 13.16
N LEU A 138 -17.90 15.78 13.69
CA LEU A 138 -16.78 16.31 12.91
C LEU A 138 -15.57 15.39 13.09
N SER A 139 -15.02 14.91 11.97
CA SER A 139 -13.84 14.04 11.93
C SER A 139 -12.73 14.71 11.13
N ALA A 140 -11.50 14.65 11.61
CA ALA A 140 -10.34 15.22 10.92
C ALA A 140 -9.07 14.40 11.16
N VAL A 141 -8.19 14.41 10.16
CA VAL A 141 -6.87 13.73 10.15
C VAL A 141 -5.73 14.76 10.12
N ASP A 142 -4.54 14.36 10.54
CA ASP A 142 -3.30 15.16 10.50
C ASP A 142 -3.44 16.50 11.24
N LEU A 143 -3.64 16.40 12.55
CA LEU A 143 -3.96 17.50 13.42
C LEU A 143 -2.75 18.02 14.20
N GLU A 144 -2.78 19.31 14.48
CA GLU A 144 -1.85 19.99 15.37
C GLU A 144 -2.64 20.54 16.57
N LEU A 145 -2.26 20.10 17.76
CA LEU A 145 -2.79 20.57 19.03
C LEU A 145 -1.84 21.59 19.63
N GLN A 146 -2.39 22.75 20.00
CA GLN A 146 -1.65 23.78 20.71
C GLN A 146 -2.30 24.02 22.08
N VAL A 147 -1.52 23.89 23.15
CA VAL A 147 -1.93 24.22 24.51
C VAL A 147 -1.23 25.49 24.95
N GLU A 148 -1.99 26.58 25.10
CA GLU A 148 -1.48 27.88 25.51
C GLU A 148 -2.49 28.60 26.40
N GLY A 149 -2.06 29.18 27.52
CA GLY A 149 -2.92 30.00 28.38
C GLY A 149 -4.18 29.31 28.88
N GLY A 150 -4.14 27.98 29.13
CA GLY A 150 -5.30 27.20 29.55
C GLY A 150 -6.34 26.99 28.45
N LYS A 151 -5.96 27.13 27.18
CA LYS A 151 -6.78 26.85 25.99
C LYS A 151 -6.12 25.76 25.17
N LEU A 152 -6.88 24.71 24.86
CA LEU A 152 -6.54 23.70 23.86
C LEU A 152 -7.10 24.19 22.51
N SER A 153 -6.26 24.36 21.51
CA SER A 153 -6.63 24.72 20.14
C SER A 153 -6.23 23.60 19.19
N ILE A 154 -7.11 23.25 18.25
CA ILE A 154 -6.89 22.18 17.27
C ILE A 154 -6.82 22.82 15.88
N TYR A 155 -5.79 22.48 15.14
CA TYR A 155 -5.54 22.91 13.78
C TYR A 155 -5.41 21.71 12.84
N GLN A 156 -5.76 21.88 11.57
CA GLN A 156 -5.51 20.93 10.51
C GLN A 156 -4.80 21.66 9.38
N GLN A 157 -3.57 21.27 9.05
CA GLN A 157 -2.77 21.93 8.01
C GLN A 157 -2.70 23.47 8.19
N GLY A 158 -2.55 23.93 9.44
CA GLY A 158 -2.54 25.36 9.81
C GLY A 158 -3.93 26.03 9.90
N GLN A 159 -5.01 25.36 9.49
CA GLN A 159 -6.37 25.88 9.61
C GLN A 159 -6.95 25.58 11.00
N PHE A 160 -7.40 26.61 11.71
CA PHE A 160 -8.06 26.46 13.00
C PHE A 160 -9.38 25.69 12.85
N LEU A 161 -9.54 24.58 13.59
CA LEU A 161 -10.75 23.77 13.62
C LEU A 161 -11.64 24.09 14.82
N CYS A 162 -11.11 24.00 16.03
CA CYS A 162 -11.87 24.32 17.23
C CYS A 162 -10.97 24.61 18.44
N SER A 163 -11.57 25.15 19.51
CA SER A 163 -10.87 25.30 20.78
C SER A 163 -11.74 25.02 22.00
N VAL A 164 -11.08 24.54 23.05
CA VAL A 164 -11.66 24.24 24.35
C VAL A 164 -10.87 24.98 25.42
N ARG A 165 -11.57 25.76 26.27
CA ARG A 165 -10.95 26.36 27.46
C ARG A 165 -10.93 25.36 28.60
N ALA A 166 -9.87 25.36 29.40
CA ALA A 166 -9.75 24.49 30.58
C ALA A 166 -10.94 24.64 31.53
N SER A 167 -11.49 25.86 31.69
CA SER A 167 -12.69 26.14 32.48
C SER A 167 -13.97 25.44 32.01
N HIS A 168 -13.98 24.94 30.76
CA HIS A 168 -15.12 24.23 30.16
C HIS A 168 -14.95 22.72 30.16
N ILE A 169 -13.74 22.21 30.39
CA ILE A 169 -13.47 20.77 30.49
C ILE A 169 -14.13 20.24 31.77
N LYS A 170 -15.05 19.29 31.62
CA LYS A 170 -15.72 18.59 32.72
C LYS A 170 -14.91 17.39 33.18
N ARG A 171 -14.40 16.62 32.22
CA ARG A 171 -13.70 15.35 32.44
C ARG A 171 -12.68 15.14 31.34
N VAL A 172 -11.52 14.63 31.72
CA VAL A 172 -10.50 14.11 30.82
C VAL A 172 -10.28 12.66 31.22
N SER A 173 -10.34 11.75 30.26
CA SER A 173 -10.04 10.33 30.49
C SER A 173 -9.35 9.74 29.28
N TYR A 174 -8.40 8.85 29.53
CA TYR A 174 -7.81 8.01 28.50
C TYR A 174 -8.70 6.78 28.30
N ILE A 175 -8.91 6.42 27.04
CA ILE A 175 -9.60 5.21 26.62
C ILE A 175 -8.54 4.33 25.98
N ALA A 176 -8.23 3.23 26.65
CA ALA A 176 -7.44 2.16 26.05
C ALA A 176 -8.27 1.53 24.93
N GLY A 177 -7.70 1.53 23.72
CA GLY A 177 -8.18 0.81 22.57
C GLY A 177 -7.74 -0.65 22.61
N GLU A 178 -7.51 -1.24 21.44
CA GLU A 178 -7.02 -2.60 21.37
C GLU A 178 -5.55 -2.66 21.85
N ASP A 179 -5.29 -3.61 22.74
CA ASP A 179 -3.94 -3.99 23.14
C ASP A 179 -3.29 -4.77 21.98
N ASP A 180 -2.09 -4.37 21.56
CA ASP A 180 -1.35 -5.05 20.48
C ASP A 180 -0.70 -6.37 20.95
N GLY A 181 -0.95 -6.78 22.19
CA GLY A 181 -0.37 -7.94 22.85
C GLY A 181 1.08 -7.71 23.30
N GLY A 182 1.56 -6.47 23.22
CA GLY A 182 2.86 -6.02 23.72
C GLY A 182 2.71 -5.03 24.87
N ASP A 183 3.79 -4.29 25.14
CA ASP A 183 3.80 -3.23 26.16
C ASP A 183 3.16 -1.94 25.64
N ARG A 184 2.54 -1.92 24.45
CA ARG A 184 1.94 -0.70 23.88
C ARG A 184 0.45 -0.89 23.68
N VAL A 185 -0.32 0.10 24.10
CA VAL A 185 -1.78 0.10 23.96
C VAL A 185 -2.16 1.31 23.13
N ASP A 186 -3.09 1.16 22.19
CA ASP A 186 -3.66 2.32 21.49
C ASP A 186 -4.43 3.18 22.49
N TYR A 187 -4.10 4.46 22.60
CA TYR A 187 -4.80 5.34 23.55
C TYR A 187 -5.52 6.45 22.80
N SER A 188 -6.78 6.64 23.18
CA SER A 188 -7.55 7.81 22.80
C SER A 188 -7.78 8.72 24.01
N LEU A 189 -7.50 10.01 23.88
CA LEU A 189 -7.82 11.01 24.89
C LEU A 189 -9.25 11.51 24.67
N CYS A 190 -10.13 11.24 25.63
CA CYS A 190 -11.50 11.69 25.64
C CYS A 190 -11.66 12.89 26.58
N ILE A 191 -12.10 14.02 26.03
CA ILE A 191 -12.34 15.28 26.73
C ILE A 191 -13.83 15.61 26.65
N ASP A 192 -14.55 15.44 27.75
CA ASP A 192 -15.93 15.90 27.88
C ASP A 192 -15.92 17.37 28.29
N THR A 193 -16.58 18.24 27.51
CA THR A 193 -16.60 19.70 27.73
C THR A 193 -18.02 20.26 27.70
N LYS A 194 -18.21 21.38 28.43
CA LYS A 194 -19.44 22.19 28.39
C LYS A 194 -19.63 22.88 27.04
N GLN A 195 -18.52 23.32 26.45
CA GLN A 195 -18.55 24.22 25.31
C GLN A 195 -17.29 24.03 24.45
N VAL A 196 -17.48 23.98 23.13
CA VAL A 196 -16.41 24.02 22.12
C VAL A 196 -16.63 25.25 21.24
N LYS A 197 -15.58 26.04 20.99
CA LYS A 197 -15.65 27.19 20.07
C LYS A 197 -15.15 26.81 18.69
N LEU A 198 -15.98 27.05 17.68
CA LEU A 198 -15.68 26.85 16.26
C LEU A 198 -15.03 28.10 15.63
N PRO A 199 -14.50 28.01 14.40
CA PRO A 199 -13.76 29.10 13.74
C PRO A 199 -14.65 30.30 13.42
N ASN A 200 -15.94 30.07 13.19
CA ASN A 200 -16.95 31.09 12.96
C ASN A 200 -17.41 31.82 14.24
N GLY A 201 -16.81 31.50 15.41
CA GLY A 201 -17.19 32.04 16.71
C GLY A 201 -18.41 31.37 17.34
N GLN A 202 -19.07 30.45 16.63
CA GLN A 202 -20.17 29.65 17.16
C GLN A 202 -19.67 28.76 18.29
N SER A 203 -20.49 28.63 19.33
CA SER A 203 -20.21 27.76 20.47
C SER A 203 -21.14 26.54 20.41
N LEU A 204 -20.57 25.35 20.43
CA LEU A 204 -21.30 24.09 20.54
C LEU A 204 -21.53 23.78 22.02
N GLU A 205 -22.80 23.60 22.40
CA GLU A 205 -23.28 23.39 23.77
C GLU A 205 -24.46 22.39 23.78
N PRO A 206 -24.82 21.77 24.92
CA PRO A 206 -24.25 21.94 26.28
C PRO A 206 -23.25 20.85 26.70
N GLN A 207 -23.03 19.84 25.84
CA GLN A 207 -22.13 18.72 26.10
C GLN A 207 -21.50 18.31 24.78
N CYS A 208 -20.21 18.53 24.65
CA CYS A 208 -19.45 18.00 23.53
C CYS A 208 -18.42 17.02 24.07
N ARG A 209 -18.16 15.99 23.29
CA ARG A 209 -17.11 15.02 23.57
C ARG A 209 -16.09 15.10 22.44
N LEU A 210 -14.86 15.44 22.81
CA LEU A 210 -13.73 15.47 21.89
C LEU A 210 -12.87 14.24 22.14
N LEU A 211 -12.70 13.40 21.13
CA LEU A 211 -11.87 12.20 21.14
C LEU A 211 -10.65 12.44 20.26
N LEU A 212 -9.46 12.26 20.82
CA LEU A 212 -8.18 12.47 20.14
C LEU A 212 -7.41 11.15 20.13
N ALA A 213 -7.13 10.59 18.95
CA ALA A 213 -6.37 9.35 18.82
C ALA A 213 -4.88 9.63 19.02
N LEU A 214 -4.34 9.27 20.18
CA LEU A 214 -2.92 9.46 20.49
C LEU A 214 -2.03 8.39 19.82
N GLY A 215 -2.66 7.34 19.29
CA GLY A 215 -2.00 6.18 18.71
C GLY A 215 -1.43 5.25 19.78
N MET A 216 -0.54 4.36 19.36
CA MET A 216 0.11 3.38 20.22
C MET A 216 1.05 4.07 21.23
N LEU A 217 0.71 4.08 22.52
CA LEU A 217 1.60 4.56 23.57
C LEU A 217 2.10 3.40 24.42
N ASP A 218 3.28 3.58 25.01
CA ASP A 218 3.87 2.59 25.92
C ASP A 218 3.05 2.54 27.22
N ASN A 219 2.50 1.38 27.53
CA ASN A 219 1.73 1.11 28.75
C ASN A 219 2.61 1.22 30.01
N THR A 220 3.93 1.16 29.84
CA THR A 220 4.90 1.40 30.91
C THR A 220 5.15 2.87 31.21
N ASP A 221 4.67 3.80 30.37
CA ASP A 221 4.73 5.21 30.67
C ASP A 221 3.85 5.50 31.90
N SER A 222 4.46 6.11 32.92
CA SER A 222 3.87 6.33 34.23
C SER A 222 2.60 7.18 34.18
N CYS A 223 2.40 7.92 33.08
CA CYS A 223 1.17 8.65 32.80
C CYS A 223 -0.05 7.72 32.59
N PHE A 224 0.17 6.45 32.23
CA PHE A 224 -0.87 5.46 31.91
C PHE A 224 -0.91 4.25 32.85
N SER A 225 0.13 4.02 33.66
CA SER A 225 0.29 2.81 34.51
C SER A 225 -0.71 2.69 35.69
N SER A 226 -1.80 3.43 35.68
CA SER A 226 -2.89 3.28 36.64
C SER A 226 -4.23 3.69 36.01
N PRO A 227 -4.94 2.77 35.33
CA PRO A 227 -6.39 2.87 35.19
C PRO A 227 -7.02 2.53 36.55
N ALA A 228 -6.73 3.34 37.57
CA ALA A 228 -7.54 3.33 38.77
C ALA A 228 -8.94 3.78 38.33
N GLU A 229 -9.96 3.03 38.76
CA GLU A 229 -11.37 3.36 38.60
C GLU A 229 -11.62 4.88 38.74
N PRO A 230 -12.60 5.46 38.03
CA PRO A 230 -12.83 6.90 38.01
C PRO A 230 -13.12 7.46 39.41
N SER A 231 -12.06 7.86 40.11
CA SER A 231 -12.14 8.61 41.35
C SER A 231 -12.56 10.03 40.98
N THR A 232 -13.83 10.34 41.18
CA THR A 232 -14.35 11.71 41.24
C THR A 232 -13.77 12.45 42.44
N ARG A 233 -12.49 12.86 42.37
CA ARG A 233 -11.91 13.82 43.29
C ARG A 233 -11.29 14.99 42.52
N PRO A 234 -11.55 16.24 42.95
CA PRO A 234 -10.93 17.41 42.36
C PRO A 234 -9.42 17.40 42.61
N ILE A 235 -8.64 17.73 41.58
CA ILE A 235 -7.18 17.77 41.62
C ILE A 235 -6.71 18.89 42.56
N GLN A 236 -5.93 18.52 43.59
CA GLN A 236 -5.00 19.40 44.29
C GLN A 236 -3.58 18.89 44.03
N THR A 237 -2.71 19.80 43.60
CA THR A 237 -1.30 19.55 43.27
C THR A 237 -0.44 19.66 44.51
N ASP A 238 0.37 18.64 44.80
CA ASP A 238 1.62 18.79 45.55
C ASP A 238 2.67 17.80 45.04
N ALA A 239 3.90 18.30 44.92
CA ALA A 239 5.03 17.66 44.28
C ALA A 239 6.02 17.09 45.31
N THR A 240 6.42 15.81 45.20
CA THR A 240 7.72 15.33 45.71
C THR A 240 8.13 13.98 45.07
N THR A 241 9.26 14.04 44.35
CA THR A 241 10.39 13.07 44.17
C THR A 241 10.16 11.56 44.34
N LEU A 242 10.62 10.75 43.35
CA LEU A 242 11.51 9.60 43.60
C LEU A 242 12.18 9.06 42.33
N SER A 243 13.42 8.63 42.54
CA SER A 243 14.46 8.26 41.60
C SER A 243 14.60 6.74 41.53
N ALA A 244 14.58 6.17 40.33
CA ALA A 244 15.31 4.96 39.93
C ALA A 244 15.14 4.74 38.42
N ARG A 245 16.24 4.65 37.66
CA ARG A 245 16.25 4.44 36.20
C ARG A 245 16.40 2.94 35.90
N PRO A 246 15.38 2.24 35.38
CA PRO A 246 15.53 0.87 34.89
C PRO A 246 16.25 0.90 33.53
N GLN A 247 17.12 -0.08 33.29
CA GLN A 247 17.78 -0.24 31.99
C GLN A 247 16.77 -0.72 30.94
N LEU A 248 16.76 -0.08 29.77
CA LEU A 248 15.87 -0.39 28.65
C LEU A 248 16.05 -1.83 28.14
N PRO A 249 14.97 -2.56 27.80
CA PRO A 249 15.06 -3.77 27.02
C PRO A 249 15.53 -3.46 25.59
N SER A 250 16.33 -4.38 25.03
CA SER A 250 16.94 -4.29 23.71
C SER A 250 15.90 -4.18 22.58
N THR A 251 16.17 -3.31 21.62
CA THR A 251 15.34 -3.07 20.42
C THR A 251 15.01 -4.38 19.67
N PRO A 252 13.77 -4.56 19.17
CA PRO A 252 13.40 -5.72 18.38
C PRO A 252 14.29 -5.83 17.15
N THR A 253 14.82 -7.04 16.92
CA THR A 253 15.64 -7.35 15.76
C THR A 253 14.84 -7.03 14.49
N PRO A 254 15.40 -6.27 13.52
CA PRO A 254 14.71 -6.00 12.27
C PRO A 254 14.39 -7.32 11.55
N PRO A 255 13.25 -7.42 10.85
CA PRO A 255 12.91 -8.60 10.05
C PRO A 255 14.06 -8.95 9.11
N THR A 256 14.36 -10.24 8.93
CA THR A 256 15.42 -10.63 7.99
C THR A 256 14.85 -11.01 6.63
N GLY A 257 15.74 -11.31 5.69
CA GLY A 257 15.35 -11.69 4.32
C GLY A 257 14.67 -10.56 3.52
N PRO A 258 13.75 -10.90 2.60
CA PRO A 258 13.11 -9.94 1.71
C PRO A 258 12.05 -9.06 2.42
N TYR A 259 11.54 -9.49 3.58
CA TYR A 259 10.44 -8.81 4.27
C TYR A 259 10.84 -7.47 4.87
N ARG A 260 12.14 -7.28 5.15
CA ARG A 260 12.69 -6.00 5.60
C ARG A 260 12.52 -4.86 4.61
N TYR A 261 12.19 -5.19 3.36
CA TYR A 261 11.96 -4.24 2.28
C TYR A 261 10.49 -3.90 2.06
N LEU A 262 9.59 -4.51 2.83
CA LEU A 262 8.16 -4.27 2.73
C LEU A 262 7.76 -3.18 3.71
N SER A 263 6.94 -2.25 3.22
CA SER A 263 6.27 -1.25 4.02
C SER A 263 5.13 -1.90 4.78
N ARG A 264 4.73 -1.27 5.89
CA ARG A 264 3.45 -1.59 6.55
C ARG A 264 2.24 -1.15 5.71
N LYS A 265 2.46 -0.27 4.72
CA LYS A 265 1.43 0.16 3.78
C LYS A 265 1.09 -0.99 2.83
N ARG A 266 -0.21 -1.18 2.59
CA ARG A 266 -0.71 -2.23 1.71
C ARG A 266 -0.57 -1.86 0.25
N ALA A 267 -0.32 -2.87 -0.58
CA ALA A 267 -0.41 -2.71 -2.03
C ALA A 267 -1.85 -2.38 -2.44
N ASP A 268 -2.02 -1.71 -3.58
CA ASP A 268 -3.37 -1.53 -4.12
C ASP A 268 -3.98 -2.90 -4.41
N VAL A 269 -5.29 -3.01 -4.22
CA VAL A 269 -6.01 -4.29 -4.23
C VAL A 269 -5.77 -5.10 -5.50
N GLU A 270 -5.66 -4.44 -6.67
CA GLU A 270 -5.40 -5.10 -7.95
C GLU A 270 -4.01 -5.75 -8.06
N TRP A 271 -3.08 -5.36 -7.19
CA TRP A 271 -1.74 -5.95 -7.07
C TRP A 271 -1.66 -7.02 -6.00
N THR A 272 -2.79 -7.39 -5.38
CA THR A 272 -2.82 -8.49 -4.42
C THR A 272 -3.18 -9.80 -5.11
N ALA A 273 -2.51 -10.89 -4.73
CA ALA A 273 -2.86 -12.23 -5.21
C ALA A 273 -4.30 -12.62 -4.84
N GLY A 274 -4.78 -12.18 -3.68
CA GLY A 274 -6.13 -12.42 -3.21
C GLY A 274 -7.20 -11.84 -4.14
N PHE A 275 -7.00 -10.61 -4.66
CA PHE A 275 -7.92 -10.02 -5.64
C PHE A 275 -8.11 -10.90 -6.88
N TRP A 276 -7.01 -11.39 -7.46
CA TRP A 276 -7.08 -12.28 -8.62
C TRP A 276 -7.69 -13.62 -8.25
N ALA A 277 -7.28 -14.24 -7.14
CA ALA A 277 -7.84 -15.51 -6.69
C ALA A 277 -9.38 -15.47 -6.56
N ARG A 278 -9.94 -14.37 -6.04
CA ARG A 278 -11.40 -14.17 -5.95
C ARG A 278 -12.08 -14.04 -7.32
N LEU A 279 -11.45 -13.32 -8.26
CA LEU A 279 -11.95 -13.22 -9.64
C LEU A 279 -12.03 -14.62 -10.29
N TYR A 280 -11.00 -15.44 -10.12
CA TYR A 280 -10.98 -16.80 -10.64
C TYR A 280 -11.96 -17.73 -9.94
N ALA A 281 -12.08 -17.64 -8.61
CA ALA A 281 -13.08 -18.37 -7.85
C ALA A 281 -14.50 -18.09 -8.39
N LEU A 282 -14.80 -16.84 -8.77
CA LEU A 282 -16.08 -16.51 -9.41
C LEU A 282 -16.24 -17.22 -10.76
N LEU A 283 -15.23 -17.18 -11.62
CA LEU A 283 -15.29 -17.84 -12.94
C LEU A 283 -15.46 -19.36 -12.79
N GLN A 284 -14.72 -19.99 -11.88
CA GLN A 284 -14.82 -21.42 -11.54
C GLN A 284 -16.20 -21.77 -10.98
N ALA A 285 -16.76 -20.89 -10.15
CA ALA A 285 -18.11 -21.07 -9.62
C ALA A 285 -19.17 -21.01 -10.73
N ILE A 286 -19.04 -20.12 -11.71
CA ILE A 286 -19.97 -19.99 -12.84
C ILE A 286 -19.83 -21.17 -13.82
N GLY A 287 -18.60 -21.55 -14.15
CA GLY A 287 -18.28 -22.60 -15.11
C GLY A 287 -17.36 -23.68 -14.54
N PRO A 288 -17.84 -24.54 -13.63
CA PRO A 288 -17.00 -25.52 -12.92
C PRO A 288 -16.42 -26.62 -13.82
N ARG A 289 -16.84 -26.69 -15.09
CA ARG A 289 -16.35 -27.66 -16.08
C ARG A 289 -15.27 -27.08 -16.99
N VAL A 290 -15.07 -25.77 -16.96
CA VAL A 290 -13.99 -25.12 -17.72
C VAL A 290 -12.72 -25.28 -16.89
N ALA A 291 -11.70 -25.90 -17.48
CA ALA A 291 -10.38 -25.93 -16.88
C ALA A 291 -9.72 -24.57 -17.12
N PHE A 292 -9.57 -23.77 -16.07
CA PHE A 292 -8.82 -22.52 -16.11
C PHE A 292 -7.38 -22.77 -15.65
N ASP A 293 -6.41 -22.32 -16.44
CA ASP A 293 -5.00 -22.35 -16.06
C ASP A 293 -4.70 -21.12 -15.18
N PHE A 294 -4.95 -21.27 -13.87
CA PHE A 294 -4.71 -20.21 -12.89
C PHE A 294 -3.27 -20.24 -12.37
N PRO A 295 -2.56 -19.08 -12.35
CA PRO A 295 -1.29 -18.97 -11.66
C PRO A 295 -1.46 -19.24 -10.16
N GLN A 296 -0.82 -20.30 -9.68
CA GLN A 296 -0.82 -20.63 -8.25
C GLN A 296 0.13 -19.67 -7.51
N PHE A 297 -0.39 -19.02 -6.48
CA PHE A 297 0.40 -18.20 -5.58
C PHE A 297 0.69 -18.98 -4.30
N THR A 298 1.96 -19.05 -3.92
CA THR A 298 2.31 -19.61 -2.60
C THR A 298 1.93 -18.62 -1.49
N ARG A 299 1.81 -19.10 -0.25
CA ARG A 299 1.52 -18.24 0.91
C ARG A 299 2.50 -17.09 1.06
N GLU A 300 3.78 -17.33 0.76
CA GLU A 300 4.82 -16.29 0.81
C GLU A 300 4.62 -15.23 -0.29
N GLU A 301 4.19 -15.63 -1.48
CA GLU A 301 3.95 -14.72 -2.59
C GLU A 301 2.72 -13.85 -2.33
N ILE A 302 1.64 -14.45 -1.82
CA ILE A 302 0.44 -13.72 -1.37
C ILE A 302 0.84 -12.65 -0.36
N PHE A 303 1.74 -12.98 0.58
CA PHE A 303 2.22 -12.03 1.57
C PHE A 303 3.04 -10.90 0.96
N ILE A 304 4.07 -11.22 0.16
CA ILE A 304 4.94 -10.19 -0.44
C ILE A 304 4.12 -9.23 -1.31
N LEU A 305 3.11 -9.75 -2.02
CA LEU A 305 2.23 -8.97 -2.90
C LEU A 305 1.15 -8.18 -2.14
N ALA A 306 0.94 -8.44 -0.84
CA ALA A 306 -0.06 -7.72 -0.04
C ALA A 306 0.45 -6.34 0.43
N PHE A 307 1.75 -6.09 0.37
CA PHE A 307 2.39 -4.89 0.93
C PHE A 307 3.19 -4.12 -0.13
N LEU A 308 3.24 -2.80 0.00
CA LEU A 308 4.11 -1.96 -0.81
C LEU A 308 5.57 -2.19 -0.40
N SER A 309 6.51 -1.94 -1.31
CA SER A 309 7.91 -1.80 -0.93
C SER A 309 8.12 -0.51 -0.11
N GLU A 310 8.97 -0.57 0.92
CA GLU A 310 9.36 0.59 1.72
C GLU A 310 10.61 1.23 1.10
N PRO A 311 10.51 2.36 0.39
CA PRO A 311 11.62 2.89 -0.40
C PRO A 311 12.83 3.25 0.46
N THR A 312 12.58 3.66 1.71
CA THR A 312 13.62 4.03 2.68
C THR A 312 14.41 2.83 3.21
N SER A 313 13.81 1.64 3.17
CA SER A 313 14.43 0.38 3.57
C SER A 313 15.20 -0.29 2.44
N LEU A 314 14.91 0.08 1.19
CA LEU A 314 15.67 -0.39 0.04
C LEU A 314 17.11 0.12 0.18
N PRO A 315 18.11 -0.74 -0.02
CA PRO A 315 19.48 -0.30 0.11
C PRO A 315 19.76 0.70 -1.03
N GLN A 316 20.40 1.80 -0.67
CA GLN A 316 20.67 2.89 -1.62
C GLN A 316 21.45 2.34 -2.81
N LEU A 317 20.93 2.57 -4.02
CA LEU A 317 21.71 2.37 -5.23
C LEU A 317 22.92 3.33 -5.16
N PRO A 318 24.14 2.84 -5.40
CA PRO A 318 25.32 3.68 -5.39
C PRO A 318 25.18 4.86 -6.37
N LYS A 319 25.70 6.03 -5.96
CA LYS A 319 25.54 7.31 -6.67
C LYS A 319 26.25 7.36 -8.03
N ASP A 320 27.27 6.53 -8.20
CA ASP A 320 28.00 6.39 -9.44
C ASP A 320 27.58 5.07 -10.11
N PRO A 321 27.42 5.02 -11.45
CA PRO A 321 27.26 3.75 -12.16
C PRO A 321 28.37 2.82 -11.71
N LEU A 322 27.98 1.65 -11.22
CA LEU A 322 28.88 0.76 -10.52
C LEU A 322 30.12 0.51 -11.37
N PRO A 323 31.33 0.88 -10.93
CA PRO A 323 32.51 0.42 -11.62
C PRO A 323 32.43 -1.11 -11.61
N THR A 324 32.63 -1.74 -12.77
CA THR A 324 32.58 -3.20 -13.00
C THR A 324 33.58 -4.03 -12.18
N THR A 325 34.19 -3.42 -11.17
CA THR A 325 35.21 -4.00 -10.31
C THR A 325 34.62 -4.47 -8.97
N PRO A 326 35.19 -5.52 -8.35
CA PRO A 326 34.53 -6.37 -7.36
C PRO A 326 34.60 -5.79 -5.94
N LYS A 327 34.11 -4.57 -5.73
CA LYS A 327 34.21 -3.87 -4.42
C LYS A 327 32.91 -3.78 -3.62
N HIS A 328 31.80 -4.34 -4.09
CA HIS A 328 30.70 -4.66 -3.20
C HIS A 328 30.99 -5.96 -2.48
N ALA A 329 30.63 -6.05 -1.19
CA ALA A 329 30.41 -7.34 -0.58
C ALA A 329 29.41 -8.08 -1.49
N PRO A 330 29.79 -9.18 -2.18
CA PRO A 330 28.98 -9.80 -3.23
C PRO A 330 27.54 -10.08 -2.77
N VAL A 331 27.40 -10.37 -1.47
CA VAL A 331 26.15 -10.62 -0.76
C VAL A 331 25.13 -9.47 -0.84
N ALA A 332 25.56 -8.20 -0.77
CA ALA A 332 24.63 -7.07 -0.80
C ALA A 332 24.12 -6.77 -2.21
N ARG A 333 25.01 -6.92 -3.21
CA ARG A 333 24.65 -6.82 -4.65
C ARG A 333 23.73 -7.96 -5.06
N LEU A 334 24.09 -9.21 -4.72
CA LEU A 334 23.22 -10.38 -4.88
C LEU A 334 21.88 -10.18 -4.19
N GLY A 335 21.86 -9.65 -2.95
CA GLY A 335 20.61 -9.39 -2.22
C GLY A 335 19.69 -8.44 -2.97
N LEU A 336 20.22 -7.32 -3.47
CA LEU A 336 19.49 -6.34 -4.28
C LEU A 336 18.96 -6.93 -5.57
N GLU A 337 19.83 -7.57 -6.35
CA GLU A 337 19.47 -8.24 -7.60
C GLU A 337 18.39 -9.30 -7.34
N HIS A 338 18.51 -10.06 -6.25
CA HIS A 338 17.51 -11.05 -5.87
C HIS A 338 16.17 -10.43 -5.51
N ILE A 339 16.13 -9.30 -4.81
CA ILE A 339 14.88 -8.59 -4.48
C ILE A 339 14.24 -8.04 -5.75
N TYR A 340 15.01 -7.41 -6.64
CA TYR A 340 14.50 -6.87 -7.89
C TYR A 340 14.02 -7.98 -8.83
N HIS A 341 14.79 -9.05 -9.00
CA HIS A 341 14.38 -10.21 -9.80
C HIS A 341 13.18 -10.94 -9.19
N ARG A 342 13.13 -11.09 -7.87
CA ARG A 342 11.98 -11.70 -7.18
C ARG A 342 10.74 -10.85 -7.36
N ASN A 343 10.82 -9.55 -7.13
CA ASN A 343 9.69 -8.64 -7.29
C ASN A 343 9.25 -8.53 -8.76
N ALA A 344 10.18 -8.50 -9.71
CA ALA A 344 9.87 -8.53 -11.15
C ALA A 344 9.15 -9.83 -11.54
N ARG A 345 9.59 -10.99 -11.01
CA ARG A 345 8.89 -12.27 -11.22
C ARG A 345 7.49 -12.27 -10.60
N LEU A 346 7.31 -11.69 -9.41
CA LEU A 346 6.01 -11.61 -8.75
C LEU A 346 5.04 -10.67 -9.47
N ILE A 347 5.52 -9.51 -9.92
CA ILE A 347 4.76 -8.59 -10.78
C ILE A 347 4.40 -9.30 -12.10
N GLY A 348 5.35 -10.02 -12.70
CA GLY A 348 5.13 -10.87 -13.86
C GLY A 348 4.00 -11.88 -13.62
N LYS A 349 3.99 -12.59 -12.49
CA LYS A 349 2.91 -13.50 -12.13
C LYS A 349 1.54 -12.82 -11.99
N ILE A 350 1.48 -11.59 -11.50
CA ILE A 350 0.22 -10.82 -11.44
C ILE A 350 -0.26 -10.47 -12.85
N ILE A 351 0.65 -10.07 -13.74
CA ILE A 351 0.34 -9.79 -15.14
C ILE A 351 -0.16 -11.07 -15.83
N ASP A 352 0.53 -12.20 -15.62
CA ASP A 352 0.10 -13.50 -16.13
C ASP A 352 -1.28 -13.87 -15.58
N ALA A 353 -1.56 -13.60 -14.30
CA ALA A 353 -2.87 -13.84 -13.70
C ALA A 353 -3.96 -12.94 -14.27
N ARG A 354 -3.64 -11.69 -14.63
CA ARG A 354 -4.58 -10.81 -15.33
C ARG A 354 -4.89 -11.32 -16.73
N ASP A 355 -3.86 -11.67 -17.49
CA ASP A 355 -4.01 -12.04 -18.90
C ASP A 355 -4.70 -13.41 -19.01
N ALA A 356 -4.36 -14.35 -18.14
CA ALA A 356 -5.08 -15.61 -18.01
C ALA A 356 -6.54 -15.42 -17.56
N PHE A 357 -6.86 -14.36 -16.81
CA PHE A 357 -8.24 -14.08 -16.38
C PHE A 357 -9.08 -13.62 -17.56
N ILE A 358 -8.51 -12.78 -18.43
CA ILE A 358 -9.16 -12.34 -19.68
C ILE A 358 -9.41 -13.56 -20.58
N GLY A 359 -8.41 -14.43 -20.74
CA GLY A 359 -8.55 -15.68 -21.48
C GLY A 359 -9.62 -16.62 -20.89
N ALA A 360 -9.67 -16.74 -19.57
CA ALA A 360 -10.66 -17.52 -18.85
C ALA A 360 -12.09 -16.98 -19.07
N CYS A 361 -12.28 -15.66 -19.05
CA CYS A 361 -13.56 -15.04 -19.39
C CYS A 361 -14.02 -15.42 -20.80
N ASP A 362 -13.13 -15.34 -21.78
CA ASP A 362 -13.43 -15.68 -23.18
C ASP A 362 -13.80 -17.16 -23.34
N LEU A 363 -13.04 -18.05 -22.70
CA LEU A 363 -13.32 -19.49 -22.70
C LEU A 363 -14.68 -19.80 -22.06
N LEU A 364 -14.97 -19.20 -20.90
CA LEU A 364 -16.22 -19.39 -20.18
C LEU A 364 -17.43 -18.95 -21.02
N ILE A 365 -17.35 -17.77 -21.64
CA ILE A 365 -18.42 -17.26 -22.51
C ILE A 365 -18.60 -18.18 -23.71
N LYS A 366 -17.52 -18.53 -24.40
CA LYS A 366 -17.57 -19.27 -25.68
C LYS A 366 -17.99 -20.73 -25.49
N HIS A 367 -17.43 -21.42 -24.51
CA HIS A 367 -17.57 -22.88 -24.38
C HIS A 367 -18.63 -23.31 -23.37
N GLU A 368 -18.96 -22.49 -22.38
CA GLU A 368 -19.95 -22.87 -21.35
C GLU A 368 -21.26 -22.09 -21.51
N LEU A 369 -21.20 -20.75 -21.43
CA LEU A 369 -22.40 -19.93 -21.33
C LEU A 369 -23.18 -19.86 -22.64
N LYS A 370 -22.52 -19.69 -23.79
CA LYS A 370 -23.21 -19.71 -25.10
C LYS A 370 -23.89 -21.05 -25.40
N ASN A 371 -23.31 -22.17 -24.97
CA ASN A 371 -23.92 -23.49 -25.12
C ASN A 371 -25.18 -23.64 -24.27
N ARG A 372 -25.19 -23.07 -23.05
CA ARG A 372 -26.37 -23.03 -22.17
C ARG A 372 -27.48 -22.11 -22.68
N LEU A 373 -27.14 -21.09 -23.48
CA LEU A 373 -28.11 -20.12 -24.01
C LEU A 373 -29.10 -20.74 -25.00
N GLY A 374 -28.77 -21.89 -25.60
CA GLY A 374 -29.67 -22.64 -26.49
C GLY A 374 -30.88 -23.24 -25.78
N ASP A 375 -30.85 -23.34 -24.45
CA ASP A 375 -31.94 -23.86 -23.63
C ASP A 375 -32.95 -22.76 -23.26
N ARG A 376 -34.21 -22.94 -23.71
CA ARG A 376 -35.26 -21.91 -23.60
C ARG A 376 -35.60 -21.53 -22.16
N THR A 377 -35.45 -22.45 -21.20
CA THR A 377 -35.77 -22.21 -19.79
C THR A 377 -34.72 -21.39 -19.05
N ASN A 378 -33.51 -21.27 -19.61
CA ASN A 378 -32.34 -20.67 -18.93
C ASN A 378 -31.82 -19.40 -19.61
N LYS A 379 -32.52 -18.88 -20.62
CA LYS A 379 -32.01 -17.80 -21.47
C LYS A 379 -31.67 -16.53 -20.68
N ASP A 380 -32.57 -16.05 -19.83
CA ASP A 380 -32.38 -14.82 -19.06
C ASP A 380 -31.24 -14.90 -18.01
N PRO A 381 -31.17 -15.91 -17.11
CA PRO A 381 -30.07 -15.99 -16.16
C PRO A 381 -28.71 -16.21 -16.84
N VAL A 382 -28.65 -16.95 -17.95
CA VAL A 382 -27.40 -17.16 -18.70
C VAL A 382 -26.97 -15.87 -19.41
N SER A 383 -27.90 -15.11 -20.00
CA SER A 383 -27.59 -13.78 -20.58
C SER A 383 -27.01 -12.81 -19.54
N ARG A 384 -27.56 -12.80 -18.32
CA ARG A 384 -27.04 -11.97 -17.22
C ARG A 384 -25.63 -12.38 -16.80
N LEU A 385 -25.34 -13.69 -16.75
CA LEU A 385 -23.99 -14.19 -16.49
C LEU A 385 -23.01 -13.80 -17.60
N ILE A 386 -23.41 -13.88 -18.87
CA ILE A 386 -22.56 -13.44 -19.98
C ILE A 386 -22.23 -11.96 -19.84
N GLN A 387 -23.24 -11.11 -19.58
CA GLN A 387 -23.02 -9.68 -19.39
C GLN A 387 -22.08 -9.39 -18.21
N LEU A 388 -22.28 -10.07 -17.08
CA LEU A 388 -21.39 -9.94 -15.91
C LEU A 388 -19.94 -10.28 -16.27
N VAL A 389 -19.70 -11.44 -16.89
CA VAL A 389 -18.35 -11.90 -17.25
C VAL A 389 -17.71 -10.94 -18.26
N GLN A 390 -18.47 -10.43 -19.23
CA GLN A 390 -17.98 -9.41 -20.17
C GLN A 390 -17.63 -8.10 -19.47
N THR A 391 -18.48 -7.62 -18.57
CA THR A 391 -18.19 -6.41 -17.78
C THR A 391 -16.93 -6.58 -16.94
N LEU A 392 -16.74 -7.73 -16.28
CA LEU A 392 -15.51 -7.99 -15.52
C LEU A 392 -14.26 -8.08 -16.41
N ARG A 393 -14.38 -8.63 -17.62
CA ARG A 393 -13.30 -8.70 -18.61
C ARG A 393 -12.90 -7.31 -19.12
N ASP A 394 -13.89 -6.52 -19.53
CA ASP A 394 -13.66 -5.31 -20.33
C ASP A 394 -13.53 -4.04 -19.46
N ASP A 395 -14.07 -4.02 -18.24
CA ASP A 395 -14.04 -2.85 -17.34
C ASP A 395 -13.26 -3.12 -16.03
N PRO A 396 -12.02 -2.59 -15.89
CA PRO A 396 -11.26 -2.64 -14.65
C PRO A 396 -11.99 -2.01 -13.46
N SER A 397 -12.75 -0.94 -13.67
CA SER A 397 -13.44 -0.22 -12.60
C SER A 397 -14.55 -1.08 -12.02
N SER A 398 -15.26 -1.85 -12.86
CA SER A 398 -16.22 -2.83 -12.41
C SER A 398 -15.57 -3.94 -11.58
N ARG A 399 -14.40 -4.46 -11.98
CA ARG A 399 -13.67 -5.44 -11.17
C ARG A 399 -13.37 -4.90 -9.78
N LEU A 400 -12.85 -3.67 -9.69
CA LEU A 400 -12.64 -3.00 -8.39
C LEU A 400 -13.96 -2.79 -7.65
N THR A 401 -15.04 -2.38 -8.32
CA THR A 401 -16.34 -2.17 -7.67
C THR A 401 -16.90 -3.45 -7.06
N TYR A 402 -16.69 -4.60 -7.71
CA TYR A 402 -17.14 -5.89 -7.18
C TYR A 402 -16.16 -6.47 -6.16
N PHE A 403 -14.86 -6.35 -6.42
CA PHE A 403 -13.81 -7.10 -5.72
C PHE A 403 -12.89 -6.26 -4.82
N ALA A 404 -13.06 -4.94 -4.81
CA ALA A 404 -12.54 -4.05 -3.80
C ALA A 404 -13.72 -3.63 -2.93
N GLU A 405 -13.75 -4.06 -1.68
CA GLU A 405 -14.56 -3.33 -0.71
C GLU A 405 -13.92 -1.95 -0.51
N PRO A 406 -14.72 -0.89 -0.28
CA PRO A 406 -14.19 0.32 0.32
C PRO A 406 -13.71 -0.07 1.72
N ALA A 407 -12.45 -0.49 1.79
CA ALA A 407 -11.75 -0.64 3.03
C ALA A 407 -11.84 0.72 3.75
N GLU A 408 -12.21 0.72 5.03
CA GLU A 408 -11.65 1.76 5.87
C GLU A 408 -10.12 1.75 5.66
N PRO A 409 -9.45 2.91 5.60
CA PRO A 409 -8.03 2.97 5.30
C PRO A 409 -7.25 1.95 6.14
N GLY A 410 -6.70 0.92 5.49
CA GLY A 410 -5.92 -0.13 6.17
C GLY A 410 -6.65 -1.44 6.51
N GLN A 411 -7.92 -1.65 6.13
CA GLN A 411 -8.62 -2.94 6.32
C GLN A 411 -9.18 -3.50 5.00
N SER A 412 -8.41 -4.35 4.31
CA SER A 412 -8.99 -5.29 3.34
C SER A 412 -9.83 -6.31 4.12
N ARG A 413 -11.11 -6.03 4.30
CA ARG A 413 -12.04 -7.04 4.78
C ARG A 413 -12.13 -8.14 3.72
N PRO A 414 -12.27 -9.41 4.13
CA PRO A 414 -12.63 -10.44 3.19
C PRO A 414 -13.95 -10.04 2.54
N ILE A 415 -13.98 -10.03 1.21
CA ILE A 415 -15.18 -9.65 0.47
C ILE A 415 -16.32 -10.53 0.97
N ASN A 416 -17.32 -9.89 1.55
CA ASN A 416 -18.48 -10.61 1.98
C ASN A 416 -19.21 -11.10 0.72
N SER A 417 -19.42 -12.41 0.59
CA SER A 417 -20.09 -13.04 -0.56
C SER A 417 -21.44 -12.43 -0.90
N SER A 418 -22.01 -11.67 0.05
CA SER A 418 -23.15 -10.78 -0.09
C SER A 418 -23.26 -9.99 -1.41
N ARG A 419 -22.13 -9.60 -2.05
CA ARG A 419 -22.15 -8.88 -3.33
C ARG A 419 -22.63 -9.73 -4.51
N PHE A 420 -22.38 -11.04 -4.50
CA PHE A 420 -22.80 -11.98 -5.54
C PHE A 420 -23.98 -12.82 -5.08
N SER A 421 -25.13 -12.17 -4.93
CA SER A 421 -26.35 -12.84 -4.48
C SER A 421 -26.78 -14.00 -5.39
N GLU A 422 -27.55 -14.96 -4.84
CA GLU A 422 -28.18 -16.03 -5.62
C GLU A 422 -29.02 -15.49 -6.80
N ARG A 423 -29.53 -14.26 -6.71
CA ARG A 423 -30.28 -13.60 -7.79
C ARG A 423 -29.39 -13.14 -8.95
N MET A 424 -28.13 -12.82 -8.66
CA MET A 424 -27.18 -12.27 -9.62
C MET A 424 -26.51 -13.39 -10.43
N ILE A 425 -25.96 -14.39 -9.74
CA ILE A 425 -25.18 -15.47 -10.37
C ILE A 425 -25.84 -16.85 -10.30
N GLY A 426 -26.98 -16.96 -9.63
CA GLY A 426 -27.66 -18.24 -9.40
C GLY A 426 -27.19 -18.93 -8.11
N LYS A 427 -28.08 -19.74 -7.53
CA LYS A 427 -27.85 -20.47 -6.27
C LYS A 427 -26.68 -21.44 -6.33
N GLY A 428 -26.51 -22.15 -7.45
CA GLY A 428 -25.42 -23.10 -7.63
C GLY A 428 -24.05 -22.41 -7.65
N PRO A 429 -23.83 -21.43 -8.55
CA PRO A 429 -22.61 -20.63 -8.57
C PRO A 429 -22.35 -19.90 -7.25
N SER A 430 -23.35 -19.25 -6.64
CA SER A 430 -23.17 -18.55 -5.35
C SER A 430 -22.62 -19.48 -4.26
N ARG A 431 -23.20 -20.66 -4.07
CA ARG A 431 -22.69 -21.64 -3.08
C ARG A 431 -21.27 -22.15 -3.37
N ARG A 432 -20.91 -22.30 -4.64
CA ARG A 432 -19.54 -22.68 -5.01
C ARG A 432 -18.59 -21.54 -4.74
N PHE A 433 -18.97 -20.32 -5.12
CA PHE A 433 -18.17 -19.14 -4.89
C PHE A 433 -17.88 -18.94 -3.40
N ASP A 434 -18.88 -19.07 -2.53
CA ASP A 434 -18.71 -18.99 -1.07
C ASP A 434 -17.69 -20.00 -0.55
N ARG A 435 -17.74 -21.24 -1.07
CA ARG A 435 -16.81 -22.31 -0.70
C ARG A 435 -15.39 -22.04 -1.17
N GLU A 436 -15.22 -21.64 -2.43
CA GLU A 436 -13.89 -21.33 -3.00
C GLU A 436 -13.27 -20.08 -2.35
N LEU A 437 -14.10 -19.16 -1.85
CA LEU A 437 -13.64 -18.00 -1.11
C LEU A 437 -13.18 -18.32 0.30
N GLU A 438 -13.70 -19.37 0.95
CA GLU A 438 -13.41 -19.68 2.35
C GLU A 438 -11.90 -19.80 2.59
N ASP A 439 -11.20 -20.55 1.75
CA ASP A 439 -9.75 -20.74 1.85
C ASP A 439 -8.98 -19.43 1.63
N ILE A 440 -9.30 -18.68 0.56
CA ILE A 440 -8.63 -17.41 0.22
C ILE A 440 -8.82 -16.39 1.35
N VAL A 441 -10.05 -16.29 1.84
CA VAL A 441 -10.42 -15.43 2.94
C VAL A 441 -9.67 -15.84 4.18
N GLU A 442 -9.65 -17.12 4.56
CA GLU A 442 -8.91 -17.60 5.73
C GLU A 442 -7.42 -17.25 5.63
N TYR A 443 -6.78 -17.47 4.48
CA TYR A 443 -5.37 -17.11 4.28
C TYR A 443 -5.10 -15.63 4.47
N GLU A 444 -5.89 -14.77 3.83
CA GLU A 444 -5.77 -13.33 4.02
C GLU A 444 -6.07 -12.95 5.47
N TRP A 445 -7.10 -13.52 6.08
CA TRP A 445 -7.49 -13.19 7.44
C TRP A 445 -6.41 -13.54 8.47
N VAL A 446 -5.77 -14.69 8.31
CA VAL A 446 -4.62 -15.11 9.14
C VAL A 446 -3.46 -14.13 8.94
N LEU A 447 -3.16 -13.73 7.70
CA LEU A 447 -2.13 -12.73 7.40
C LEU A 447 -2.45 -11.35 7.98
N LEU A 448 -3.74 -11.00 8.06
CA LEU A 448 -4.21 -9.69 8.48
C LEU A 448 -4.32 -9.54 9.99
N ARG A 449 -4.58 -10.62 10.73
CA ARG A 449 -4.75 -10.61 12.18
C ARG A 449 -3.51 -10.99 12.96
N ASP A 450 -2.65 -11.84 12.42
CA ASP A 450 -1.42 -12.23 13.11
C ASP A 450 -0.38 -11.09 12.98
N GLN A 451 -0.54 -10.01 13.77
CA GLN A 451 0.46 -8.95 13.84
C GLN A 451 1.82 -9.48 14.34
N GLU A 452 1.82 -10.59 15.07
CA GLU A 452 3.03 -11.31 15.44
C GLU A 452 3.68 -12.07 14.29
N PHE A 453 2.97 -12.32 13.18
CA PHE A 453 3.55 -12.94 11.99
C PHE A 453 4.77 -12.16 11.50
N TRP A 454 4.72 -10.83 11.54
CA TRP A 454 5.87 -9.96 11.23
C TRP A 454 7.06 -10.17 12.17
N LYS A 455 6.79 -10.51 13.45
CA LYS A 455 7.81 -10.79 14.46
C LYS A 455 8.35 -12.23 14.37
N LYS A 456 7.56 -13.16 13.81
CA LYS A 456 7.87 -14.58 13.64
C LYS A 456 8.55 -14.91 12.31
N MET A 457 8.57 -13.95 11.38
CA MET A 457 9.34 -14.08 10.14
C MET A 457 10.83 -14.06 10.48
N PRO A 458 11.58 -15.11 10.10
CA PRO A 458 12.99 -15.26 10.46
C PRO A 458 13.87 -14.12 9.97
#